data_AF-A0A544UQ69-F1
#
_entry.id   AF-A0A544UQ69-F1
#
_cell.length_a   1.000
_cell.length_b   1.000
_cell.length_c   1.000
_cell.angle_alpha   90.00
_cell.angle_beta   90.00
_cell.angle_gamma   90.00
#
_symmetry.space_group_name_H-M   'P 1'
#
loop_
_entity.id
_entity.type
_entity.pdbx_description
1 polymer ?
#
loop_
_entity_poly.entity_id
_entity_poly.type
_entity_poly.pdbx_seq_one_letter_code
_entity_poly.pdbx_strand_id
1 'polypeptide(L)'
;MTKEEELENKKYLYHLELLEDAGFIDFKLDGISEGHLISDCPKITWDGNDFIDMIENDTLWNKTKEAAKEKGFEVAKMPLEMLVTFTKMKAKEMLGIEID
;
A
#
# COMPACT_ATOMS: atom_id res chain seq x y z
N MET A 1 -28.91 2.69 -4.26
CA MET A 1 -27.56 3.22 -3.97
C MET A 1 -27.58 4.74 -3.96
N THR A 2 -27.04 5.37 -2.94
CA THR A 2 -26.88 6.82 -2.84
C THR A 2 -25.67 7.29 -3.67
N LYS A 3 -25.59 8.59 -4.00
CA LYS A 3 -24.40 9.15 -4.67
C LYS A 3 -23.12 9.02 -3.84
N GLU A 4 -23.27 8.98 -2.52
CA GLU A 4 -22.16 8.83 -1.56
C GLU A 4 -21.61 7.41 -1.63
N GLU A 5 -22.47 6.40 -1.59
CA GLU A 5 -22.10 4.98 -1.75
C GLU A 5 -21.39 4.73 -3.09
N GLU A 6 -21.84 5.37 -4.18
CA GLU A 6 -21.18 5.26 -5.49
C GLU A 6 -19.75 5.83 -5.49
N LEU A 7 -19.54 6.95 -4.79
CA LEU A 7 -18.23 7.59 -4.68
C LEU A 7 -17.27 6.75 -3.82
N GLU A 8 -17.78 6.19 -2.73
CA GLU A 8 -17.02 5.28 -1.87
C GLU A 8 -16.60 4.02 -2.64
N ASN A 9 -17.50 3.40 -3.41
CA ASN A 9 -17.18 2.24 -4.25
C ASN A 9 -16.10 2.55 -5.29
N LYS A 10 -16.16 3.72 -5.94
CA LYS A 10 -15.12 4.15 -6.90
C LYS A 10 -13.76 4.34 -6.22
N LYS A 11 -13.75 4.95 -5.03
CA LYS A 11 -12.52 5.15 -4.26
C LYS A 11 -11.93 3.82 -3.79
N TYR A 12 -12.78 2.90 -3.35
CA TYR A 12 -12.37 1.56 -2.94
C TYR A 12 -11.76 0.78 -4.10
N LEU A 13 -12.44 0.74 -5.26
CA LEU A 13 -11.94 0.08 -6.46
C LEU A 13 -10.60 0.67 -6.91
N TYR A 14 -10.49 2.00 -6.95
CA TYR A 14 -9.23 2.68 -7.26
C TYR A 14 -8.07 2.24 -6.37
N HIS A 15 -8.31 2.06 -5.06
CA HIS A 15 -7.27 1.56 -4.16
C HIS A 15 -6.91 0.10 -4.40
N LEU A 16 -7.88 -0.75 -4.73
CA LEU A 16 -7.61 -2.15 -5.09
C LEU A 16 -6.77 -2.25 -6.37
N GLU A 17 -7.14 -1.49 -7.41
CA GLU A 17 -6.39 -1.45 -8.68
C GLU A 17 -4.92 -1.04 -8.45
N LEU A 18 -4.68 0.01 -7.64
CA LEU A 18 -3.31 0.43 -7.31
C LEU A 18 -2.51 -0.63 -6.54
N LEU A 19 -3.16 -1.37 -5.64
CA LEU A 19 -2.51 -2.43 -4.85
C LEU A 19 -2.24 -3.67 -5.72
N GLU A 20 -3.14 -3.99 -6.64
CA GLU A 20 -2.99 -5.07 -7.61
C GLU A 20 -1.84 -4.75 -8.59
N ASP A 21 -1.83 -3.54 -9.16
CA ASP A 21 -0.78 -3.06 -10.07
C ASP A 21 0.61 -3.10 -9.40
N ALA A 22 0.67 -2.83 -8.10
CA ALA A 22 1.90 -2.92 -7.29
C ALA A 22 2.26 -4.34 -6.86
N GLY A 23 1.40 -5.34 -7.14
CA GLY A 23 1.60 -6.74 -6.78
C GLY A 23 1.37 -7.07 -5.30
N PHE A 24 0.72 -6.18 -4.53
CA PHE A 24 0.45 -6.40 -3.09
C PHE A 24 -0.81 -7.20 -2.81
N ILE A 25 -1.73 -7.23 -3.77
CA ILE A 25 -2.92 -8.08 -3.70
C ILE A 25 -3.10 -8.84 -5.01
N ASP A 26 -3.76 -9.99 -4.92
CA ASP A 26 -4.42 -10.66 -6.02
C ASP A 26 -5.91 -10.30 -5.95
N PHE A 27 -6.38 -9.58 -6.97
CA PHE A 27 -7.72 -9.03 -7.06
C PHE A 27 -8.22 -9.18 -8.48
N LYS A 28 -9.51 -9.52 -8.62
CA LYS A 28 -10.17 -9.59 -9.92
C LYS A 28 -11.55 -8.97 -9.81
N LEU A 29 -11.78 -7.92 -10.60
CA LEU A 29 -13.10 -7.36 -10.79
C LEU A 29 -13.86 -8.19 -11.82
N ASP A 30 -15.00 -8.77 -11.42
CA ASP A 30 -15.88 -9.50 -12.33
C ASP A 30 -16.90 -8.59 -13.01
N GLY A 31 -17.24 -7.46 -12.38
CA GLY A 31 -18.08 -6.42 -12.98
C GLY A 31 -18.72 -5.50 -11.96
N ILE A 32 -19.68 -4.70 -12.44
CA ILE A 32 -20.50 -3.82 -11.59
C ILE A 32 -21.96 -4.09 -11.93
N SER A 33 -22.78 -4.42 -10.92
CA SER A 33 -24.22 -4.66 -11.07
C SER A 33 -25.01 -3.84 -10.08
N GLU A 34 -25.99 -3.08 -10.56
CA GLU A 34 -26.82 -2.18 -9.74
C GLU A 34 -26.01 -1.20 -8.87
N GLY A 35 -24.77 -0.91 -9.28
CA GLY A 35 -23.84 -0.05 -8.54
C GLY A 35 -22.97 -0.75 -7.50
N HIS A 36 -23.17 -2.05 -7.31
CA HIS A 36 -22.34 -2.89 -6.45
C HIS A 36 -21.18 -3.48 -7.25
N LEU A 37 -19.99 -3.45 -6.64
CA LEU A 37 -18.83 -4.16 -7.15
C LEU A 37 -19.06 -5.66 -7.01
N ILE A 38 -18.91 -6.39 -8.11
CA ILE A 38 -18.85 -7.85 -8.11
C ILE A 38 -17.39 -8.21 -8.29
N SER A 39 -16.78 -8.72 -7.23
CA SER A 39 -15.39 -9.15 -7.23
C SER A 39 -15.19 -10.33 -6.29
N ASP A 40 -14.13 -11.07 -6.52
CA ASP A 40 -13.59 -11.97 -5.50
C ASP A 40 -13.08 -11.17 -4.30
N CYS A 41 -12.95 -11.84 -3.16
CA CYS A 41 -12.31 -11.28 -1.98
C CYS A 41 -10.82 -11.03 -2.31
N PRO A 42 -10.31 -9.78 -2.21
CA PRO A 42 -8.89 -9.50 -2.45
C PRO A 42 -8.01 -10.35 -1.54
N LYS A 43 -6.98 -10.97 -2.09
CA LYS A 43 -6.00 -11.75 -1.33
C LYS A 43 -4.70 -10.97 -1.23
N ILE A 44 -4.17 -10.84 -0.02
CA ILE A 44 -2.85 -10.23 0.19
C ILE A 44 -1.78 -11.18 -0.36
N THR A 45 -0.86 -10.68 -1.17
CA THR A 45 0.29 -11.45 -1.66
C THR A 45 1.38 -11.54 -0.59
N TRP A 46 2.41 -12.36 -0.83
CA TRP A 46 3.58 -12.40 0.06
C TRP A 46 4.25 -11.03 0.20
N ASP A 47 4.48 -10.33 -0.91
CA ASP A 47 5.07 -8.99 -0.88
C ASP A 47 4.18 -7.97 -0.15
N GLY A 48 2.85 -8.11 -0.28
CA GLY A 48 1.89 -7.29 0.45
C GLY A 48 1.95 -7.52 1.95
N ASN A 49 2.00 -8.79 2.37
CA ASN A 49 2.14 -9.16 3.76
C ASN A 49 3.47 -8.66 4.36
N ASP A 50 4.58 -8.86 3.65
CA ASP A 50 5.90 -8.38 4.08
C ASP A 50 5.92 -6.86 4.26
N PHE A 51 5.27 -6.11 3.37
CA PHE A 51 5.16 -4.66 3.51
C PHE A 51 4.33 -4.27 4.74
N ILE A 52 3.21 -4.95 5.00
CA ILE A 52 2.38 -4.74 6.20
C ILE A 52 3.23 -4.98 7.46
N ASP A 53 3.93 -6.10 7.54
CA ASP A 53 4.80 -6.44 8.68
C ASP A 53 5.88 -5.36 8.92
N MET A 54 6.42 -4.76 7.85
CA MET A 54 7.39 -3.68 7.95
C MET A 54 6.79 -2.39 8.53
N ILE A 55 5.58 -2.00 8.12
CA ILE A 55 4.95 -0.76 8.59
C ILE A 55 4.27 -0.92 9.96
N GLU A 56 3.92 -2.15 10.36
CA GLU A 56 3.44 -2.48 11.71
C GLU A 56 4.59 -2.49 12.75
N ASN A 57 5.83 -2.67 12.31
CA ASN A 57 6.99 -2.52 13.18
C ASN A 57 7.23 -1.04 13.51
N ASP A 58 6.79 -0.60 14.69
CA ASP A 58 6.93 0.79 15.16
C ASP A 58 8.35 1.35 15.07
N THR A 59 9.38 0.52 15.34
CA THR A 59 10.77 1.00 15.31
C THR A 59 11.21 1.31 13.89
N LEU A 60 10.96 0.39 12.95
CA LEU A 60 11.25 0.58 11.53
C LEU A 60 10.41 1.71 10.94
N TRP A 61 9.11 1.74 11.26
CA TRP A 61 8.20 2.74 10.72
C TRP A 61 8.52 4.15 11.20
N ASN A 62 8.88 4.33 12.48
CA ASN A 62 9.30 5.63 13.00
C ASN A 62 10.59 6.12 12.32
N LYS A 63 11.60 5.26 12.16
CA LYS A 63 12.83 5.60 11.41
C LYS A 63 12.54 5.95 9.94
N THR A 64 11.60 5.25 9.32
CA THR A 64 11.15 5.54 7.95
C THR A 64 10.53 6.93 7.87
N LYS A 65 9.60 7.27 8.77
CA LYS A 65 8.98 8.59 8.84
C LYS A 65 10.00 9.71 9.09
N GLU A 66 10.94 9.49 10.01
CA GLU A 66 11.99 10.45 10.33
C GLU A 66 12.89 10.72 9.12
N ALA A 67 13.38 9.66 8.47
CA ALA A 67 14.25 9.80 7.31
C ALA A 67 13.53 10.43 6.11
N ALA A 68 12.23 10.16 5.90
CA ALA A 68 11.45 10.80 4.85
C ALA A 68 11.32 12.31 5.14
N LYS A 69 11.03 12.66 6.39
CA LYS A 69 10.90 14.05 6.86
C LYS A 69 12.21 14.83 6.70
N GLU A 70 13.36 14.22 7.01
CA GLU A 70 14.68 14.83 6.80
C GLU A 70 14.96 15.17 5.34
N LYS A 71 14.36 14.43 4.40
CA LYS A 71 14.46 14.67 2.96
C LYS A 71 13.35 15.59 2.42
N GLY A 72 12.51 16.14 3.29
CA GLY A 72 11.42 17.04 2.92
C GLY A 72 10.15 16.34 2.44
N PHE A 73 10.02 15.03 2.66
CA PHE A 73 8.83 14.27 2.30
C PHE A 73 7.92 14.03 3.51
N GLU A 74 6.62 13.96 3.25
CA GLU A 74 5.62 13.48 4.19
C GLU A 74 5.12 12.12 3.69
N VAL A 75 5.30 11.05 4.48
CA VAL A 75 4.99 9.68 4.06
C VAL A 75 3.56 9.50 3.54
N ALA A 76 2.59 10.23 4.11
CA ALA A 76 1.18 10.18 3.70
C ALA A 76 0.93 10.77 2.30
N LYS A 77 1.90 11.50 1.74
CA LYS A 77 1.84 12.13 0.41
C LYS A 77 2.82 11.48 -0.58
N MET A 78 3.57 10.46 -0.15
CA MET A 78 4.48 9.75 -1.04
C MET A 78 3.71 8.76 -1.93
N PRO A 79 4.12 8.58 -3.19
CA PRO A 79 3.66 7.46 -3.99
C PRO A 79 3.94 6.14 -3.27
N LEU A 80 3.01 5.18 -3.34
CA LEU A 80 3.09 3.90 -2.61
C LEU A 80 4.40 3.14 -2.90
N GLU A 81 4.80 3.06 -4.16
CA GLU A 81 6.06 2.41 -4.58
C GLU A 81 7.29 3.05 -3.93
N MET A 82 7.32 4.38 -3.87
CA MET A 82 8.41 5.12 -3.22
C MET A 82 8.41 4.85 -1.72
N LEU A 83 7.24 4.81 -1.09
CA LEU A 83 7.11 4.48 0.33
C LEU A 83 7.63 3.08 0.63
N VAL A 84 7.24 2.08 -0.16
CA VAL A 84 7.71 0.68 -0.03
C VAL A 84 9.22 0.61 -0.18
N THR A 85 9.77 1.23 -1.23
CA THR A 85 11.20 1.27 -1.48
C THR A 85 11.95 1.87 -0.29
N PHE A 86 11.45 2.99 0.22
CA PHE A 86 12.07 3.69 1.33
C PHE A 86 12.03 2.88 2.63
N THR A 87 10.91 2.22 2.94
CA THR A 87 10.79 1.31 4.09
C THR A 87 11.75 0.13 3.97
N LYS A 88 11.85 -0.50 2.78
CA LYS A 88 12.80 -1.60 2.52
C LYS A 88 14.25 -1.14 2.70
N MET A 89 14.62 0.05 2.23
CA MET A 89 15.95 0.62 2.46
C MET A 89 16.25 0.80 3.95
N LYS A 90 15.28 1.32 4.72
CA LYS A 90 15.44 1.52 6.17
C LYS A 90 15.54 0.21 6.93
N ALA A 91 14.83 -0.82 6.49
CA ALA A 91 14.94 -2.17 7.05
C ALA A 91 16.35 -2.74 6.84
N LYS A 92 16.88 -2.65 5.61
CA LYS A 92 18.25 -3.09 5.29
C LYS A 92 19.30 -2.34 6.11
N GLU A 93 19.18 -1.01 6.21
CA GLU A 93 20.06 -0.17 7.03
C GLU A 93 20.06 -0.59 8.50
N MET A 94 18.88 -0.85 9.09
CA MET A 94 18.76 -1.32 10.46
C MET A 94 19.40 -2.69 10.70
N LEU A 95 19.36 -3.56 9.69
CA LEU A 95 19.96 -4.90 9.74
C LEU A 95 21.46 -4.89 9.41
N GLY A 96 22.03 -3.75 9.00
CA GLY A 96 23.42 -3.65 8.56
C GLY A 96 23.70 -4.38 7.24
N ILE A 97 22.68 -4.54 6.40
CA ILE A 97 22.80 -5.18 5.07
C ILE A 97 23.18 -4.09 4.06
N GLU A 98 24.18 -4.36 3.22
CA GLU A 98 24.54 -3.46 2.12
C GLU A 98 23.35 -3.25 1.17
N ILE A 99 23.13 -1.99 0.78
CA ILE A 99 22.07 -1.62 -0.15
C ILE A 99 22.73 -1.55 -1.53
N ASP A 100 22.58 -2.61 -2.33
CA ASP A 100 22.90 -2.63 -3.76
C ASP A 100 21.99 -1.69 -4.57
#